data_AF-A0A3D4GTG0-F1
#
_entry.id   AF-A0A3D4GTG0-F1
#
_cell.length_a   1.000
_cell.length_b   1.000
_cell.length_c   1.000
_cell.angle_alpha   90.00
_cell.angle_beta   90.00
_cell.angle_gamma   90.00
#
_symmetry.space_group_name_H-M   'P 1'
#
loop_
_entity.id
_entity.type
_entity.pdbx_description
1 polymer ?
#
loop_
_entity_poly.entity_id
_entity_poly.type
_entity_poly.pdbx_seq_one_letter_code
_entity_poly.pdbx_strand_id
1 'polypeptide(L)' 'MKLGTISPPKGAVKKRKRLGSGVGSGQGKTSGKGHKGQRSRSGSKIKPWFEGGQM' A
#
# COMPACT_ATOMS: atom_id res chain seq x y z
N MET A 1 -30.98 -14.96 -16.89
CA MET A 1 -30.24 -14.26 -15.80
C MET A 1 -30.73 -12.81 -15.73
N LYS A 2 -31.04 -12.28 -14.54
CA LYS A 2 -31.34 -10.84 -14.34
C LYS A 2 -30.07 -10.13 -13.88
N LEU A 3 -29.74 -8.99 -14.48
CA LEU A 3 -28.48 -8.28 -14.20
C LEU A 3 -28.39 -7.73 -12.76
N GLY A 4 -29.52 -7.40 -12.12
CA GLY A 4 -29.55 -6.79 -10.78
C GLY A 4 -29.32 -7.74 -9.60
N THR A 5 -29.26 -9.06 -9.82
CA THR A 5 -29.11 -10.05 -8.75
C THR A 5 -27.77 -10.77 -8.79
N ILE A 6 -26.86 -10.33 -9.66
CA ILE A 6 -25.52 -10.90 -9.78
C ILE A 6 -24.68 -10.39 -8.63
N SER A 7 -24.15 -11.30 -7.81
CA SER A 7 -23.20 -10.98 -6.76
C SER A 7 -22.01 -11.94 -6.81
N PRO A 8 -20.80 -11.46 -6.53
CA PRO A 8 -19.63 -12.32 -6.49
C PRO A 8 -19.68 -13.25 -5.27
N PRO A 9 -19.01 -14.42 -5.32
CA PRO A 9 -18.92 -15.29 -4.15
C PRO A 9 -18.23 -14.58 -2.99
N LYS A 10 -18.58 -14.97 -1.76
CA LYS A 10 -18.09 -14.33 -0.53
C LYS A 10 -16.57 -14.33 -0.51
N GLY A 11 -15.98 -13.14 -0.37
CA GLY A 11 -14.53 -12.96 -0.29
C GLY A 11 -13.79 -12.83 -1.63
N ALA A 12 -14.48 -13.00 -2.77
CA ALA A 12 -13.88 -12.82 -4.09
C ALA A 12 -13.41 -11.37 -4.35
N VAL A 13 -14.02 -10.38 -3.69
CA VAL A 13 -13.65 -8.98 -3.81
C VAL A 13 -13.22 -8.43 -2.45
N LYS A 14 -11.98 -7.93 -2.39
CA LYS A 14 -11.43 -7.23 -1.22
C LYS A 14 -11.26 -5.74 -1.55
N LYS A 15 -11.53 -4.88 -0.57
CA LYS A 15 -11.34 -3.43 -0.71
C LYS A 15 -9.84 -3.12 -0.79
N ARG A 16 -9.43 -2.29 -1.76
CA ARG A 16 -8.04 -1.82 -1.84
C ARG A 16 -7.69 -0.94 -0.65
N LYS A 17 -6.43 -0.99 -0.23
CA LYS A 17 -5.89 -0.05 0.76
C LYS A 17 -5.83 1.36 0.16
N ARG A 18 -6.33 2.35 0.88
CA ARG A 18 -6.23 3.78 0.52
C ARG A 18 -5.32 4.47 1.53
N LEU A 19 -4.10 4.81 1.10
CA LEU A 19 -3.10 5.47 1.94
C LEU A 19 -3.41 6.96 2.07
N GLY A 20 -2.93 7.61 3.13
CA GLY A 20 -3.04 9.07 3.32
C GLY A 20 -4.45 9.58 3.62
N SER A 21 -5.43 8.71 3.86
CA SER A 21 -6.85 9.08 3.99
C SER A 21 -7.27 9.34 5.45
N GLY A 22 -6.48 10.13 6.19
CA GLY A 22 -6.77 10.52 7.58
C GLY A 22 -6.42 9.46 8.64
N VAL A 23 -6.48 9.85 9.93
CA VAL A 23 -6.04 9.01 11.06
C VAL A 23 -6.92 7.77 11.24
N GLY A 24 -8.25 7.91 11.07
CA GLY A 24 -9.19 6.79 11.21
C GLY A 24 -8.98 5.65 10.20
N SER A 25 -8.23 5.89 9.11
CA SER A 25 -7.83 4.83 8.17
C SER A 25 -6.69 3.93 8.68
N GLY A 26 -6.04 4.30 9.80
CA GLY A 26 -4.82 3.66 10.30
C GLY A 26 -3.59 3.87 9.40
N GLN A 27 -3.72 4.60 8.30
CA GLN A 27 -2.70 4.79 7.27
C GLN A 27 -2.59 6.24 6.81
N GLY A 28 -3.00 7.19 7.67
CA GLY A 28 -3.02 8.62 7.37
C GLY A 28 -1.63 9.24 7.32
N LYS A 29 -1.03 9.49 8.48
CA LYS A 29 0.19 10.33 8.64
C LYS A 29 1.35 9.91 7.73
N THR A 30 1.94 8.75 8.00
CA THR A 30 3.14 8.28 7.28
C THR A 30 2.81 7.36 6.12
N SER A 31 1.52 7.08 5.88
CA SER A 31 1.08 6.12 4.86
C SER A 31 1.78 4.75 4.97
N GLY A 32 2.15 4.35 6.21
CA GLY A 32 2.87 3.11 6.49
C GLY A 32 4.37 3.14 6.17
N LYS A 33 4.94 4.27 5.74
CA LYS A 33 6.36 4.40 5.39
C LYS A 33 7.29 4.72 6.58
N GLY A 34 6.72 4.96 7.77
CA GLY A 34 7.49 5.40 8.94
C GLY A 34 7.98 6.86 8.84
N HIS A 35 8.98 7.21 9.66
CA HIS A 35 9.54 8.57 9.75
C HIS A 35 10.94 8.65 9.14
N LYS A 36 11.15 9.59 8.21
CA LYS A 36 12.45 9.86 7.56
C LYS A 36 13.07 8.62 6.88
N GLY A 37 14.36 8.68 6.58
CA GLY A 37 15.10 7.63 5.86
C GLY A 37 14.92 7.68 4.35
N GLN A 38 15.80 6.97 3.62
CA GLN A 38 15.77 6.95 2.16
C GLN A 38 14.44 6.39 1.64
N ARG A 39 13.99 5.25 2.17
CA ARG A 39 12.76 4.54 1.77
C ARG A 39 11.46 5.33 1.96
N SER A 40 11.44 6.37 2.81
CA SER A 40 10.24 7.19 2.97
C SER A 40 10.09 8.26 1.88
N ARG A 41 11.16 8.57 1.14
CA ARG A 41 11.19 9.66 0.15
C ARG A 41 10.52 9.24 -1.16
N SER A 42 9.99 10.22 -1.88
CA SER A 42 9.46 9.99 -3.22
C SER A 42 10.59 9.53 -4.16
N GLY A 43 10.30 8.56 -5.03
CA GLY A 43 11.28 8.05 -6.00
C GLY A 43 12.41 7.20 -5.40
N SER A 44 12.46 6.98 -4.08
CA SER A 44 13.48 6.13 -3.46
C SER A 44 13.39 4.70 -3.98
N LYS A 45 14.41 4.26 -4.72
CA LYS A 45 14.59 2.89 -5.19
C LYS A 45 16.02 2.47 -4.88
N ILE A 46 16.16 1.47 -4.02
CA ILE A 46 17.42 0.77 -3.81
C ILE A 46 17.36 -0.45 -4.72
N LYS A 47 18.42 -0.72 -5.49
CA LYS A 47 18.49 -1.90 -6.36
C LYS A 47 18.36 -3.16 -5.48
N PRO A 48 17.59 -4.19 -5.88
CA PRO A 48 17.37 -5.36 -5.02
C PRO A 48 18.64 -6.07 -4.55
N TRP A 49 19.72 -6.01 -5.33
CA TRP A 49 21.02 -6.61 -5.03
C TRP A 49 22.01 -5.66 -4.34
N PHE A 50 21.61 -4.42 -4.03
CA PHE A 50 22.50 -3.47 -3.36
C PHE A 50 22.49 -3.69 -1.84
N GLU A 51 23.64 -4.04 -1.30
CA GLU A 51 23.82 -4.38 0.13
C GLU A 51 24.36 -3.21 0.98
N GLY A 52 24.43 -1.99 0.44
CA GLY A 52 24.89 -0.84 1.21
C GLY A 52 26.37 -0.51 1.09
N GLY A 53 27.08 -1.15 0.14
CA GLY A 53 28.51 -0.92 -0.10
C GLY A 53 29.39 -2.14 0.14
N GLN A 54 28.79 -3.30 0.45
CA GLN A 54 29.49 -4.58 0.50
C GLN A 54 30.01 -4.95 -0.89
N MET A 55 31.28 -5.38 -0.93
CA MET A 55 31.92 -6.08 -2.04
C MET A 55 32.11 -7.54 -1.61
#